data_AF-A0A9E6A776-F1
#
_entry.id   AF-A0A9E6A776-F1
#
_cell.length_a   1.000
_cell.length_b   1.000
_cell.length_c   1.000
_cell.angle_alpha   90.00
_cell.angle_beta   90.00
_cell.angle_gamma   90.00
#
_symmetry.space_group_name_H-M   'P 1'
#
loop_
_entity.id
_entity.type
_entity.pdbx_description
1 polymer ?
#
loop_
_entity_poly.entity_id
_entity_poly.type
_entity_poly.pdbx_seq_one_letter_code
_entity_poly.pdbx_strand_id
1 'polypeptide(L)'
;MNKHTKTAILIAPILAVLSFAATDMYQEHQASAKRIFVMQVQDQCDIQAKKCVLKSDQFLLSFSHADGKTIINSTYPLDTATLFIVEADNQASVHPLGMTLTPYYWRANTDLAQRLAIPGNSQKLRIIANIKGGSYIGEFTSTTQ
;
A
#
# COMPACT_ATOMS: atom_id res chain seq x y z
N MET A 1 51.70 27.00 19.22
CA MET A 1 50.30 26.55 19.01
C MET A 1 49.36 27.43 19.83
N ASN A 2 48.45 28.17 19.18
CA ASN A 2 47.46 29.05 19.84
C ASN A 2 46.43 28.21 20.60
N LYS A 3 45.86 28.74 21.69
CA LYS A 3 44.76 28.15 22.47
C LYS A 3 43.65 27.62 21.56
N HIS A 4 43.28 28.36 20.51
CA HIS A 4 42.27 27.94 19.54
C HIS A 4 42.64 26.66 18.79
N THR A 5 43.90 26.51 18.35
CA THR A 5 44.38 25.32 17.64
C THR A 5 44.39 24.10 18.57
N LYS A 6 44.77 24.27 19.85
CA LYS A 6 44.74 23.19 20.85
C LYS A 6 43.31 22.69 21.08
N THR A 7 42.36 23.61 21.23
CA THR A 7 40.94 23.28 21.44
C THR A 7 40.33 22.62 20.21
N ALA A 8 40.64 23.11 19.00
CA ALA A 8 40.12 22.54 17.77
C ALA A 8 40.56 21.08 17.57
N ILE A 9 41.84 20.77 17.81
CA ILE A 9 42.38 19.39 17.65
C ILE A 9 41.70 18.41 18.62
N LEU A 10 41.33 18.85 19.83
CA LEU A 10 40.65 18.01 20.82
C LEU A 10 39.16 17.78 20.47
N ILE A 11 38.46 18.83 20.02
CA ILE A 11 37.00 18.80 19.84
C ILE A 11 36.61 18.27 18.46
N ALA A 12 37.41 18.54 17.41
CA ALA A 12 37.12 18.11 16.04
C ALA A 12 36.83 16.60 15.88
N PRO A 13 37.60 15.66 16.46
CA PRO A 13 37.29 14.23 16.31
C PRO A 13 35.97 13.83 16.98
N ILE A 14 35.65 14.44 18.14
CA ILE A 14 34.38 14.18 18.84
C ILE A 14 33.20 14.69 18.00
N LEU A 15 33.29 15.93 17.50
CA LEU A 15 32.27 16.49 16.61
C LEU A 15 32.13 15.69 15.32
N ALA A 16 33.21 15.15 14.76
CA ALA A 16 33.16 14.33 13.56
C ALA A 16 32.35 13.04 13.78
N VAL A 17 32.60 12.32 14.88
CA VAL A 17 31.85 11.10 15.23
C VAL A 17 30.37 11.43 15.51
N LEU A 18 30.10 12.48 16.28
CA LEU A 18 28.73 12.90 16.57
C LEU A 18 27.98 13.34 15.31
N SER A 19 28.63 14.06 14.40
CA SER A 19 28.04 14.50 13.14
C SER A 19 27.72 13.33 12.24
N PHE A 20 28.60 12.32 12.18
CA PHE A 20 28.35 11.09 11.42
C PHE A 20 27.13 10.36 11.97
N ALA A 21 27.08 10.10 13.27
CA ALA A 21 25.95 9.42 13.92
C ALA A 21 24.62 10.19 13.76
N ALA A 22 24.65 11.51 13.93
CA ALA A 22 23.46 12.34 13.76
C ALA A 22 22.96 12.35 12.30
N THR A 23 23.86 12.35 11.32
CA THR A 23 23.50 12.29 9.90
C THR A 23 22.87 10.93 9.56
N ASP A 24 23.45 9.85 10.07
CA ASP A 24 22.95 8.49 9.89
C ASP A 24 21.52 8.35 10.46
N MET A 25 21.32 8.78 11.72
CA MET A 25 20.01 8.81 12.36
C MET A 25 18.99 9.67 11.60
N TYR A 26 19.41 10.82 11.07
CA TYR A 26 18.51 11.71 10.31
C TYR A 26 18.10 11.09 8.96
N GLN A 27 19.00 10.38 8.29
CA GLN A 27 18.69 9.67 7.05
C GLN A 27 17.75 8.48 7.31
N GLU A 28 17.98 7.69 8.36
CA GLU A 28 17.05 6.63 8.76
C GLU A 28 15.67 7.18 9.13
N HIS A 29 15.61 8.30 9.85
CA HIS A 29 14.35 8.97 10.17
C HIS A 29 13.58 9.43 8.92
N GLN A 30 14.28 9.97 7.91
CA GLN A 30 13.64 10.30 6.64
C GLN A 30 13.21 9.06 5.85
N ALA A 31 13.99 8.00 5.85
CA ALA A 31 13.66 6.75 5.17
C ALA A 31 12.47 6.02 5.82
N SER A 32 12.30 6.17 7.14
CA SER A 32 11.17 5.62 7.89
C SER A 32 9.89 6.45 7.80
N ALA A 33 9.93 7.66 7.21
CA ALA A 33 8.73 8.42 6.91
C ALA A 33 7.82 7.62 5.98
N LYS A 34 6.55 7.48 6.39
CA LYS A 34 5.56 6.66 5.67
C LYS A 34 5.30 7.23 4.28
N ARG A 35 5.80 6.55 3.25
CA ARG A 35 5.63 6.93 1.85
C ARG A 35 4.24 6.51 1.38
N ILE A 36 3.44 7.45 0.84
CA ILE A 36 2.09 7.16 0.34
C ILE A 36 2.09 7.29 -1.18
N PHE A 37 1.58 6.26 -1.85
CA PHE A 37 1.43 6.19 -3.30
C PHE A 37 -0.04 5.98 -3.64
N VAL A 38 -0.55 6.73 -4.62
CA VAL A 38 -1.94 6.62 -5.05
C VAL A 38 -2.04 5.63 -6.21
N MET A 39 -2.91 4.64 -6.08
CA MET A 39 -3.21 3.69 -7.14
C MET A 39 -4.42 4.16 -7.95
N GLN A 40 -4.32 4.04 -9.27
CA GLN A 40 -5.38 4.39 -10.21
C GLN A 40 -5.84 3.16 -10.98
N VAL A 41 -7.10 3.12 -11.39
CA VAL A 41 -7.60 2.06 -12.27
C VAL A 41 -6.90 2.17 -13.62
N GLN A 42 -6.33 1.07 -14.12
CA GLN A 42 -5.62 1.05 -15.39
C GLN A 42 -6.57 1.25 -16.58
N ASP A 43 -7.72 0.58 -16.54
CA ASP A 43 -8.73 0.57 -17.60
C ASP A 43 -10.14 0.61 -16.96
N GLN A 44 -11.07 -0.21 -17.43
CA GLN A 44 -12.31 -0.51 -16.71
C GLN A 44 -12.04 -1.43 -15.51
N CYS A 45 -12.86 -1.32 -14.46
CA CYS A 45 -12.83 -2.24 -13.32
C CYS A 45 -14.14 -3.03 -13.25
N ASP A 46 -14.06 -4.32 -13.55
CA ASP A 46 -15.07 -5.32 -13.30
C ASP A 46 -14.41 -6.52 -12.59
N ILE A 47 -14.65 -6.64 -11.29
CA ILE A 47 -14.08 -7.70 -10.45
C ILE A 47 -14.68 -9.07 -10.79
N GLN A 48 -15.96 -9.14 -11.20
CA GLN A 48 -16.61 -10.40 -11.58
C GLN A 48 -16.03 -10.94 -12.87
N ALA A 49 -15.79 -10.06 -13.86
CA ALA A 49 -15.16 -10.42 -15.12
C ALA A 49 -13.63 -10.59 -15.02
N LYS A 50 -13.02 -10.45 -13.83
CA LYS A 50 -11.57 -10.45 -13.61
C LYS A 50 -10.83 -9.37 -14.41
N LYS A 51 -11.52 -8.28 -14.73
CA LYS A 51 -11.01 -7.12 -15.47
C LYS A 51 -10.93 -5.93 -14.53
N CYS A 52 -10.18 -6.05 -13.45
CA CYS A 52 -9.94 -4.91 -12.57
C CYS A 52 -8.49 -4.92 -12.10
N VAL A 53 -7.74 -3.91 -12.54
CA VAL A 53 -6.32 -3.73 -12.22
C VAL A 53 -6.10 -2.29 -11.80
N LEU A 54 -5.48 -2.11 -10.65
CA LEU A 54 -4.96 -0.82 -10.20
C LEU A 54 -3.46 -0.74 -10.47
N LYS A 55 -2.98 0.46 -10.74
CA LYS A 55 -1.59 0.75 -11.08
C LYS A 55 -1.05 1.94 -10.28
N SER A 56 0.19 1.82 -9.85
CA SER A 56 1.05 2.92 -9.40
C SER A 56 2.44 2.67 -9.97
N ASP A 57 2.87 3.46 -10.95
CA ASP A 57 4.09 3.22 -11.72
C ASP A 57 4.19 1.80 -12.30
N GLN A 58 5.10 0.97 -11.78
CA GLN A 58 5.29 -0.43 -12.19
C GLN A 58 4.54 -1.43 -11.30
N PHE A 59 3.97 -0.96 -10.18
CA PHE A 59 3.22 -1.79 -9.26
C PHE A 59 1.78 -1.96 -9.76
N LEU A 60 1.38 -3.22 -9.97
CA LEU A 60 0.03 -3.60 -10.38
C LEU A 60 -0.62 -4.44 -9.29
N LEU A 61 -1.90 -4.18 -9.09
CA LEU A 61 -2.74 -4.90 -8.14
C LEU A 61 -4.04 -5.31 -8.85
N SER A 62 -4.22 -6.60 -9.10
CA SER A 62 -5.42 -7.12 -9.76
C SER A 62 -6.41 -7.67 -8.76
N PHE A 63 -7.69 -7.50 -9.08
CA PHE A 63 -8.81 -7.88 -8.24
C PHE A 63 -9.68 -8.88 -8.97
N SER A 64 -10.08 -9.92 -8.25
CA SER A 64 -11.05 -10.89 -8.72
C SER A 64 -11.89 -11.40 -7.56
N HIS A 65 -13.02 -12.03 -7.87
CA HIS A 65 -13.85 -12.68 -6.87
C HIS A 65 -14.12 -14.12 -7.28
N ALA A 66 -13.99 -15.06 -6.33
CA ALA A 66 -14.33 -16.45 -6.52
C ALA A 66 -14.67 -17.10 -5.17
N ASP A 67 -15.66 -18.00 -5.14
CA ASP A 67 -16.02 -18.79 -3.96
C ASP A 67 -16.25 -17.97 -2.67
N GLY A 68 -16.94 -16.83 -2.80
CA GLY A 68 -17.22 -15.91 -1.69
C GLY A 68 -16.00 -15.15 -1.18
N LYS A 69 -14.88 -15.18 -1.92
CA LYS A 69 -13.62 -14.55 -1.56
C LYS A 69 -13.21 -13.55 -2.60
N THR A 70 -12.85 -12.35 -2.14
CA THR A 70 -12.14 -11.40 -2.98
C THR A 70 -10.66 -11.73 -2.92
N ILE A 71 -10.08 -11.90 -4.09
CA ILE A 71 -8.70 -12.30 -4.32
C ILE A 71 -7.96 -11.11 -4.94
N ILE A 72 -6.81 -10.79 -4.35
CA ILE A 72 -5.93 -9.73 -4.80
C ILE A 72 -4.58 -10.32 -5.15
N ASN A 73 -4.10 -10.04 -6.37
CA ASN A 73 -2.77 -10.43 -6.81
C ASN A 73 -1.92 -9.20 -7.07
N SER A 74 -0.62 -9.30 -6.83
CA SER A 74 0.30 -8.17 -6.89
C SER A 74 1.56 -8.50 -7.70
N THR A 75 2.17 -7.50 -8.33
CA THR A 75 3.47 -7.66 -9.02
C THR A 75 4.67 -7.59 -8.07
N TYR A 76 4.47 -7.06 -6.87
CA TYR A 76 5.47 -7.00 -5.80
C TYR A 76 4.93 -7.66 -4.52
N PRO A 77 5.79 -8.29 -3.71
CA PRO A 77 5.36 -8.98 -2.50
C PRO A 77 4.85 -7.95 -1.49
N LEU A 78 3.62 -8.16 -1.01
CA LEU A 78 3.02 -7.29 0.00
C LEU A 78 3.41 -7.74 1.40
N ASP A 79 3.47 -6.78 2.32
CA ASP A 79 3.57 -7.05 3.75
C ASP A 79 2.17 -7.21 4.36
N THR A 80 1.23 -6.37 3.93
CA THR A 80 -0.18 -6.39 4.37
C THR A 80 -1.09 -5.81 3.27
N ALA A 81 -2.36 -6.21 3.29
CA ALA A 81 -3.40 -5.60 2.47
C ALA A 81 -4.73 -5.51 3.23
N THR A 82 -5.47 -4.42 3.05
CA THR A 82 -6.79 -4.19 3.66
C THR A 82 -7.74 -3.61 2.63
N LEU A 83 -8.79 -4.37 2.32
CA LEU A 83 -9.86 -3.96 1.42
C LEU A 83 -10.97 -3.31 2.24
N PHE A 84 -11.61 -2.31 1.66
CA PHE A 84 -12.76 -1.64 2.22
C PHE A 84 -13.89 -1.70 1.20
N ILE A 85 -15.06 -2.17 1.62
CA ILE A 85 -16.29 -2.08 0.82
C ILE A 85 -17.06 -0.87 1.33
N VAL A 86 -17.25 0.11 0.45
CA VAL A 86 -17.82 1.42 0.80
C VAL A 86 -19.30 1.45 0.41
N GLU A 87 -20.16 1.61 1.41
CA GLU A 87 -21.61 1.73 1.24
C GLU A 87 -22.01 3.12 0.73
N ALA A 88 -23.27 3.29 0.36
CA ALA A 88 -23.80 4.54 -0.22
C ALA A 88 -23.73 5.75 0.73
N ASP A 89 -23.81 5.51 2.04
CA ASP A 89 -23.65 6.51 3.10
C ASP A 89 -22.16 6.82 3.42
N ASN A 90 -21.24 6.29 2.61
CA ASN A 90 -19.79 6.40 2.75
C ASN A 90 -19.22 5.68 3.99
N GLN A 91 -20.00 4.84 4.67
CA GLN A 91 -19.48 3.90 5.66
C GLN A 91 -18.69 2.80 4.96
N ALA A 92 -17.59 2.37 5.57
CA ALA A 92 -16.70 1.37 4.99
C ALA A 92 -16.63 0.13 5.89
N SER A 93 -16.98 -1.03 5.35
CA SER A 93 -16.69 -2.31 6.00
C SER A 93 -15.25 -2.70 5.71
N VAL A 94 -14.51 -3.05 6.77
CA VAL A 94 -13.07 -3.34 6.70
C VAL A 94 -12.84 -4.84 6.54
N HIS A 95 -12.06 -5.22 5.54
CA HIS A 95 -11.70 -6.61 5.23
C HIS A 95 -10.18 -6.75 5.16
N PRO A 96 -9.51 -7.06 6.28
CA PRO A 96 -8.10 -7.42 6.27
C PRO A 96 -7.89 -8.66 5.42
N LEU A 97 -6.95 -8.62 4.47
CA LEU A 97 -6.66 -9.78 3.64
C LEU A 97 -5.60 -10.66 4.31
N GLY A 98 -5.81 -11.97 4.20
CA GLY A 98 -4.80 -12.97 4.56
C GLY A 98 -3.97 -13.36 3.34
N MET A 99 -2.66 -13.46 3.55
CA MET A 99 -1.75 -14.08 2.58
C MET A 99 -2.16 -15.54 2.36
N THR A 100 -2.06 -16.01 1.12
CA THR A 100 -2.36 -17.40 0.77
C THR A 100 -1.08 -18.23 0.74
N LEU A 101 -0.56 -18.57 -0.44
CA LEU A 101 0.68 -19.35 -0.58
C LEU A 101 1.94 -18.49 -0.53
N THR A 102 1.88 -17.28 -1.10
CA THR A 102 3.04 -16.39 -1.24
C THR A 102 2.60 -14.94 -0.97
N PRO A 103 3.53 -14.02 -0.68
CA PRO A 103 3.21 -12.60 -0.45
C PRO A 103 2.64 -11.88 -1.68
N TYR A 104 2.49 -12.57 -2.82
CA TYR A 104 1.89 -12.02 -4.03
C TYR A 104 0.37 -12.26 -4.11
N TYR A 105 -0.17 -13.18 -3.30
CA TYR A 105 -1.56 -13.66 -3.40
C TYR A 105 -2.29 -13.51 -2.08
N TRP A 106 -3.33 -12.67 -2.07
CA TRP A 106 -4.06 -12.26 -0.87
C TRP A 106 -5.55 -12.49 -1.05
N ARG A 107 -6.27 -12.78 0.04
CA ARG A 107 -7.73 -12.97 -0.02
C ARG A 107 -8.43 -12.57 1.27
N ALA A 108 -9.70 -12.21 1.15
CA ALA A 108 -10.63 -12.08 2.27
C ALA A 108 -12.01 -12.64 1.87
N ASN A 109 -12.76 -13.14 2.84
CA ASN A 109 -14.17 -13.46 2.63
C ASN A 109 -14.94 -12.14 2.50
N THR A 110 -15.76 -12.02 1.47
CA THR A 110 -16.52 -10.79 1.17
C THR A 110 -17.82 -11.14 0.46
N ASP A 111 -18.83 -10.29 0.58
CA ASP A 111 -20.12 -10.40 -0.10
C ASP A 111 -20.16 -9.67 -1.46
N LEU A 112 -18.99 -9.45 -2.07
CA LEU A 112 -18.86 -8.67 -3.31
C LEU A 112 -19.62 -9.30 -4.49
N ALA A 113 -19.71 -10.63 -4.58
CA ALA A 113 -20.50 -11.31 -5.60
C ALA A 113 -21.99 -10.96 -5.53
N GLN A 114 -22.55 -10.91 -4.34
CA GLN A 114 -23.97 -10.62 -4.14
C GLN A 114 -24.29 -9.17 -4.56
N ARG A 115 -23.38 -8.24 -4.24
CA ARG A 115 -23.52 -6.81 -4.56
C ARG A 115 -23.38 -6.53 -6.06
N LEU A 116 -22.52 -7.28 -6.72
CA LEU A 116 -22.18 -7.14 -8.14
C LEU A 116 -22.86 -8.19 -9.03
N ALA A 117 -23.91 -8.86 -8.54
CA ALA A 117 -24.55 -9.98 -9.24
C ALA A 117 -25.30 -9.57 -10.53
N ILE A 118 -25.76 -8.33 -10.61
CA ILE A 118 -26.59 -7.83 -11.71
C ILE A 118 -25.75 -6.90 -12.59
N PRO A 119 -25.77 -7.06 -13.92
CA PRO A 119 -25.19 -6.09 -14.84
C PRO A 119 -25.68 -4.67 -14.58
N GLY A 120 -24.75 -3.71 -14.56
CA GLY A 120 -24.98 -2.32 -14.18
C GLY A 120 -24.82 -2.02 -12.69
N ASN A 121 -24.75 -3.04 -11.82
CA ASN A 121 -24.44 -2.80 -10.41
C ASN A 121 -23.00 -2.32 -10.26
N SER A 122 -22.84 -1.31 -9.41
CA SER A 122 -21.54 -0.72 -9.08
C SER A 122 -21.28 -0.77 -7.58
N GLN A 123 -20.05 -1.07 -7.20
CA GLN A 123 -19.61 -1.07 -5.81
C GLN A 123 -18.33 -0.24 -5.67
N LYS A 124 -18.37 0.77 -4.80
CA LYS A 124 -17.18 1.55 -4.43
C LYS A 124 -16.32 0.74 -3.46
N LEU A 125 -15.02 0.76 -3.70
CA LEU A 125 -14.01 0.02 -2.96
C LEU A 125 -12.83 0.95 -2.64
N ARG A 126 -12.19 0.68 -1.51
CA ARG A 126 -10.85 1.23 -1.21
C ARG A 126 -9.89 0.11 -0.87
N ILE A 127 -8.61 0.33 -1.14
CA ILE A 127 -7.55 -0.62 -0.81
C ILE A 127 -6.39 0.13 -0.18
N ILE A 128 -5.78 -0.49 0.83
CA ILE A 128 -4.47 -0.12 1.34
C ILE A 128 -3.59 -1.37 1.25
N ALA A 129 -2.55 -1.31 0.43
CA ALA A 129 -1.52 -2.35 0.33
C ALA A 129 -0.18 -1.78 0.81
N ASN A 130 0.54 -2.50 1.66
CA ASN A 130 1.82 -2.03 2.19
C ASN A 130 2.98 -2.87 1.66
N ILE A 131 4.07 -2.20 1.27
CA ILE A 131 5.31 -2.80 0.80
C ILE A 131 6.49 -2.02 1.39
N LYS A 132 7.31 -2.68 2.22
CA LYS A 132 8.55 -2.15 2.80
C LYS A 132 8.41 -0.73 3.35
N GLY A 133 7.35 -0.49 4.13
CA GLY A 133 7.04 0.80 4.76
C GLY A 133 6.38 1.84 3.84
N GLY A 134 6.19 1.54 2.56
CA GLY A 134 5.33 2.31 1.65
C GLY A 134 3.88 1.82 1.69
N SER A 135 2.92 2.75 1.66
CA SER A 135 1.49 2.48 1.57
C SER A 135 0.95 2.88 0.20
N TYR A 136 0.38 1.92 -0.51
CA TYR A 136 -0.29 2.10 -1.79
C TYR A 136 -1.80 2.12 -1.55
N ILE A 137 -2.44 3.24 -1.87
CA ILE A 137 -3.83 3.51 -1.52
C ILE A 137 -4.62 3.76 -2.80
N GLY A 138 -5.74 3.08 -2.98
CA GLY A 138 -6.64 3.31 -4.11
C GLY A 138 -8.10 3.42 -3.66
N GLU A 139 -8.85 4.34 -4.28
CA GLU A 139 -10.31 4.35 -4.26
C GLU A 139 -10.80 4.13 -5.70
N PHE A 140 -11.72 3.20 -5.90
CA PHE A 140 -12.20 2.83 -7.23
C PHE A 140 -13.59 2.23 -7.16
N THR A 141 -14.26 2.16 -8.31
CA THR A 141 -15.59 1.57 -8.44
C THR A 141 -15.51 0.37 -9.36
N SER A 142 -15.95 -0.80 -8.89
CA SER A 142 -16.18 -1.96 -9.75
C SER A 142 -17.59 -1.89 -10.30
N THR A 143 -17.77 -2.01 -11.61
CA THR A 143 -19.09 -2.08 -12.25
C THR A 143 -19.18 -3.36 -13.06
N THR A 144 -20.18 -4.19 -12.78
CA THR A 144 -20.42 -5.42 -13.55
C THR A 144 -21.07 -5.07 -14.86
N GLN A 145 -20.55 -5.60 -15.96
CA GLN A 145 -21.13 -5.45 -17.30
C GLN A 145 -22.02 -6.62 -17.72
#